data_AF-A0A8B6C278-F1
#
_entry.id   AF-A0A8B6C278-F1
#
_cell.length_a   1.000
_cell.length_b   1.000
_cell.length_c   1.000
_cell.angle_alpha   90.00
_cell.angle_beta   90.00
_cell.angle_gamma   90.00
#
_symmetry.space_group_name_H-M   'P 1'
#
loop_
_entity.id
_entity.type
_entity.pdbx_description
1 polymer ?
#
loop_
_entity_poly.entity_id
_entity_poly.type
_entity_poly.pdbx_seq_one_letter_code
_entity_poly.pdbx_strand_id
1 'polypeptide(L)'
;MPGVCYHDSFIWDYIILKFKNISVCCLTKNKEHLLIGTEIGNIFILDLKTFQLLDQIIYQDVVMQNVPDDFKVNPGAVEAIAVHPTNPDKVLIGYNRGLIVLWDNKNSNTDQTYNSTQQLESLCWHRNGEEFMSAHIDGSYIVWNASDSTTPKESALTPYGPFPCKAISKVEWKTSKS
;
A
#
# COMPACT_ATOMS: atom_id res chain seq x y z
N MET A 1 48.35 -10.00 14.52
CA MET A 1 47.10 -10.74 14.78
C MET A 1 45.96 -9.75 14.59
N PRO A 2 45.13 -9.83 13.54
CA PRO A 2 43.92 -9.02 13.48
C PRO A 2 42.80 -9.75 14.22
N GLY A 3 42.20 -9.06 15.19
CA GLY A 3 41.00 -9.49 15.89
C GLY A 3 39.81 -9.41 14.95
N VAL A 4 39.05 -10.49 14.87
CA VAL A 4 37.81 -10.58 14.12
C VAL A 4 36.70 -10.01 15.02
N CYS A 5 36.11 -8.88 14.65
CA CYS A 5 34.97 -8.29 15.33
C CYS A 5 33.69 -9.08 15.00
N TYR A 6 33.19 -9.87 15.97
CA TYR A 6 31.94 -10.62 15.91
C TYR A 6 30.69 -9.77 16.26
N HIS A 7 30.64 -8.49 15.90
CA HIS A 7 29.53 -7.60 16.30
C HIS A 7 28.59 -7.16 15.17
N ASP A 8 28.89 -7.49 13.91
CA ASP A 8 28.06 -7.06 12.78
C ASP A 8 27.01 -8.08 12.33
N SER A 9 27.16 -9.37 12.63
CA SER A 9 26.24 -10.40 12.11
C SER A 9 24.80 -10.21 12.59
N PHE A 10 24.59 -9.82 13.85
CA PHE A 10 23.25 -9.61 14.41
C PHE A 10 22.51 -8.42 13.78
N ILE A 11 23.23 -7.35 13.42
CA ILE A 11 22.64 -6.18 12.77
C ILE A 11 22.29 -6.51 11.32
N TRP A 12 23.19 -7.20 10.61
CA TRP A 12 22.93 -7.66 9.25
C TRP A 12 21.81 -8.70 9.19
N ASP A 13 21.76 -9.66 10.11
CA ASP A 13 20.68 -10.63 10.22
C ASP A 13 19.36 -9.94 10.58
N TYR A 14 19.36 -8.97 11.49
CA TYR A 14 18.18 -8.17 11.85
C TYR A 14 17.66 -7.32 10.66
N ILE A 15 18.57 -6.72 9.89
CA ILE A 15 18.24 -5.98 8.67
C ILE A 15 17.67 -6.93 7.60
N ILE A 16 18.33 -8.06 7.34
CA ILE A 16 17.87 -9.12 6.41
C ILE A 16 16.52 -9.70 6.83
N LEU A 17 16.25 -9.85 8.12
CA LEU A 17 14.98 -10.32 8.65
C LEU A 17 13.86 -9.29 8.43
N LYS A 18 14.14 -7.98 8.60
CA LYS A 18 13.17 -6.92 8.25
C LYS A 18 12.85 -6.85 6.75
N PHE A 19 13.81 -7.16 5.87
CA PHE A 19 13.55 -7.32 4.43
C PHE A 19 12.54 -8.45 4.13
N LYS A 20 12.28 -9.35 5.08
CA LYS A 20 11.43 -10.54 4.90
C LYS A 20 10.13 -10.50 5.71
N ASN A 21 9.87 -9.45 6.48
CA ASN A 21 8.62 -9.32 7.20
C ASN A 21 7.52 -8.83 6.25
N ILE A 22 6.63 -9.76 5.92
CA ILE A 22 5.45 -9.51 5.10
C ILE A 22 4.40 -8.82 5.98
N SER A 23 3.94 -7.65 5.56
CA SER A 23 2.88 -6.90 6.22
C SER A 23 1.52 -7.12 5.56
N VAL A 24 1.49 -7.27 4.22
CA VAL A 24 0.26 -7.46 3.45
C VAL A 24 0.52 -8.31 2.20
N CYS A 25 -0.51 -9.02 1.73
CA CYS A 25 -0.48 -9.67 0.43
C CYS A 25 -1.78 -9.45 -0.35
N CYS A 26 -1.68 -9.38 -1.68
CA CYS A 26 -2.81 -9.14 -2.56
C CYS A 26 -2.68 -9.95 -3.86
N LEU A 27 -3.72 -10.70 -4.19
CA LEU A 27 -3.75 -11.54 -5.38
C LEU A 27 -4.06 -10.69 -6.62
N THR A 28 -3.32 -10.89 -7.71
CA THR A 28 -3.62 -10.22 -8.97
C THR A 28 -4.95 -10.70 -9.57
N LYS A 29 -5.57 -9.87 -10.42
CA LYS A 29 -6.88 -10.17 -11.01
C LYS A 29 -6.91 -11.48 -11.82
N ASN A 30 -5.83 -11.79 -12.53
CA ASN A 30 -5.65 -13.04 -13.28
C ASN A 30 -5.30 -14.25 -12.38
N LYS A 31 -5.05 -14.03 -11.07
CA LYS A 31 -4.67 -15.05 -10.08
C LYS A 31 -3.37 -15.79 -10.41
N GLU A 32 -2.48 -15.15 -11.18
CA GLU A 32 -1.19 -15.72 -11.53
C GLU A 32 -0.07 -15.27 -10.59
N HIS A 33 -0.22 -14.10 -9.97
CA HIS A 33 0.78 -13.54 -9.07
C HIS A 33 0.18 -13.10 -7.74
N LEU A 34 1.00 -13.15 -6.70
CA LEU A 34 0.72 -12.57 -5.39
C LEU A 34 1.67 -11.39 -5.16
N LEU A 35 1.11 -10.20 -4.98
CA LEU A 35 1.85 -9.02 -4.54
C LEU A 35 2.07 -9.12 -3.03
N ILE A 36 3.30 -8.89 -2.57
CA ILE A 36 3.71 -9.06 -1.18
C ILE A 36 4.34 -7.76 -0.71
N GLY A 37 3.60 -6.99 0.08
CA GLY A 37 4.10 -5.78 0.74
C GLY A 37 4.87 -6.12 2.02
N THR A 38 5.83 -5.28 2.35
CA THR A 38 6.74 -5.51 3.49
C THR A 38 6.75 -4.36 4.49
N GLU A 39 7.22 -4.65 5.70
CA GLU A 39 7.43 -3.68 6.79
C GLU A 39 8.38 -2.53 6.44
N ILE A 40 9.18 -2.69 5.38
CA ILE A 40 10.14 -1.70 4.89
C ILE A 40 9.69 -1.00 3.60
N GLY A 41 8.43 -1.17 3.20
CA GLY A 41 7.84 -0.40 2.09
C GLY A 41 8.01 -1.00 0.68
N ASN A 42 8.76 -2.09 0.52
CA ASN A 42 8.92 -2.75 -0.79
C ASN A 42 7.79 -3.74 -1.08
N ILE A 43 7.50 -3.94 -2.37
CA ILE A 43 6.53 -4.91 -2.85
C ILE A 43 7.22 -5.93 -3.76
N PHE A 44 7.19 -7.19 -3.35
CA PHE A 44 7.68 -8.32 -4.14
C PHE A 44 6.53 -8.98 -4.90
N ILE A 45 6.86 -9.65 -5.99
CA ILE A 45 5.88 -10.38 -6.81
C ILE A 45 6.23 -11.87 -6.76
N LEU A 46 5.31 -12.69 -6.29
CA LEU A 46 5.42 -14.15 -6.28
C LEU A 46 4.60 -14.73 -7.43
N ASP A 47 5.22 -15.53 -8.31
CA ASP A 47 4.50 -16.33 -9.30
C ASP A 47 3.89 -17.56 -8.63
N LEU A 48 2.58 -17.75 -8.80
CA LEU A 48 1.83 -18.80 -8.12
C LEU A 48 1.91 -20.16 -8.80
N LYS A 49 2.40 -20.23 -10.04
CA LYS A 49 2.57 -21.50 -10.78
C LYS A 49 3.88 -22.18 -10.38
N THR A 50 4.95 -21.39 -10.30
CA THR A 50 6.32 -21.82 -9.98
C THR A 50 6.65 -21.68 -8.50
N PHE A 51 5.88 -20.86 -7.77
CA PHE A 51 6.12 -20.50 -6.38
C PHE A 51 7.49 -19.85 -6.16
N GLN A 52 7.91 -19.02 -7.12
CA GLN A 52 9.17 -18.28 -7.11
C GLN A 52 8.90 -16.77 -7.12
N LEU A 53 9.74 -16.02 -6.40
CA LEU A 53 9.74 -14.57 -6.50
C LEU A 53 10.28 -14.16 -7.88
N LEU A 54 9.61 -13.21 -8.51
CA LEU A 54 10.08 -12.59 -9.74
C LEU A 54 11.18 -11.57 -9.42
N ASP A 55 12.06 -11.32 -10.39
CA ASP A 55 13.11 -10.29 -10.28
C ASP A 55 12.53 -8.86 -10.22
N GLN A 56 11.29 -8.69 -10.71
CA GLN A 56 10.58 -7.42 -10.65
C GLN A 56 10.13 -7.14 -9.21
N ILE A 57 10.60 -6.02 -8.67
CA ILE A 57 10.27 -5.51 -7.34
C ILE A 57 9.81 -4.06 -7.50
N ILE A 58 8.73 -3.69 -6.84
CA ILE A 58 8.33 -2.28 -6.70
C ILE A 58 9.03 -1.77 -5.45
N TYR A 59 10.11 -1.02 -5.65
CA TYR A 59 10.89 -0.47 -4.55
C TYR A 59 10.24 0.81 -4.01
N GLN A 60 10.27 0.96 -2.69
CA GLN A 60 9.74 2.14 -2.01
C GLN A 60 10.36 3.43 -2.57
N ASP A 61 11.68 3.46 -2.82
CA ASP A 61 12.36 4.64 -3.34
C ASP A 61 11.83 5.06 -4.72
N VAL A 62 11.57 4.10 -5.62
CA VAL A 62 10.97 4.35 -6.94
C VAL A 62 9.54 4.90 -6.79
N VAL A 63 8.74 4.33 -5.88
CA VAL A 63 7.38 4.84 -5.60
C VAL A 63 7.44 6.30 -5.13
N MET A 64 8.43 6.64 -4.31
CA MET A 64 8.61 7.97 -3.72
C MET A 64 9.22 9.02 -4.65
N GLN A 65 9.76 8.64 -5.82
CA GLN A 65 10.42 9.58 -6.74
C GLN A 65 9.49 10.71 -7.22
N ASN A 66 8.22 10.38 -7.49
CA ASN A 66 7.22 11.32 -8.04
C ASN A 66 6.21 11.81 -6.99
N VAL A 67 6.43 11.47 -5.72
CA VAL A 67 5.60 11.97 -4.60
C VAL A 67 5.96 13.46 -4.37
N PRO A 68 4.98 14.35 -4.11
CA PRO A 68 5.27 15.75 -3.80
C PRO A 68 6.23 15.91 -2.62
N ASP A 69 7.06 16.96 -2.64
CA ASP A 69 8.12 17.16 -1.64
C ASP A 69 7.60 17.20 -0.19
N ASP A 70 6.39 17.73 0.02
CA ASP A 70 5.70 17.76 1.31
C ASP A 70 5.48 16.37 1.93
N PHE A 71 5.52 15.32 1.10
CA PHE A 71 5.29 13.93 1.49
C PHE A 71 6.51 13.03 1.28
N LYS A 72 7.68 13.58 0.90
CA LYS A 72 8.95 12.84 0.72
C LYS A 72 9.65 12.50 2.04
N VAL A 73 8.90 11.89 2.95
CA VAL A 73 9.45 11.25 4.16
C VAL A 73 9.31 9.73 4.02
N ASN A 74 9.98 8.96 4.88
CA ASN A 74 9.76 7.52 4.93
C ASN A 74 8.25 7.22 5.18
N PRO A 75 7.54 6.57 4.23
CA PRO A 75 6.11 6.31 4.33
C PRO A 75 5.78 5.15 5.27
N GLY A 76 6.76 4.30 5.62
CA GLY A 76 6.62 3.15 6.51
C GLY A 76 6.29 1.85 5.78
N ALA A 77 5.73 0.90 6.52
CA ALA A 77 5.30 -0.41 6.00
C ALA A 77 4.23 -0.25 4.91
N VAL A 78 4.14 -1.23 4.01
CA VAL A 78 3.01 -1.35 3.08
C VAL A 78 1.84 -1.98 3.84
N GLU A 79 0.79 -1.23 4.13
CA GLU A 79 -0.36 -1.72 4.90
C GLU A 79 -1.46 -2.29 4.02
N ALA A 80 -1.60 -1.76 2.80
CA ALA A 80 -2.69 -2.15 1.91
C ALA A 80 -2.23 -2.20 0.46
N ILE A 81 -2.65 -3.24 -0.26
CA ILE A 81 -2.49 -3.34 -1.71
C ILE A 81 -3.85 -3.67 -2.32
N ALA A 82 -4.29 -2.91 -3.31
CA ALA A 82 -5.56 -3.14 -3.99
C ALA A 82 -5.42 -3.03 -5.51
N VAL A 83 -5.56 -4.16 -6.21
CA VAL A 83 -5.51 -4.21 -7.68
C VAL A 83 -6.75 -3.54 -8.27
N HIS A 84 -6.56 -2.69 -9.28
CA HIS A 84 -7.64 -1.95 -9.90
C HIS A 84 -8.65 -2.91 -10.57
N PRO A 85 -9.97 -2.70 -10.38
CA PRO A 85 -10.98 -3.70 -10.73
C PRO A 85 -11.11 -3.93 -12.24
N THR A 86 -10.80 -2.94 -13.08
CA THR A 86 -10.96 -3.02 -14.54
C THR A 86 -9.65 -2.89 -15.32
N ASN A 87 -8.55 -2.49 -14.68
CA ASN A 87 -7.26 -2.22 -15.33
C ASN A 87 -6.15 -3.00 -14.60
N PRO A 88 -5.64 -4.11 -15.15
CA PRO A 88 -4.66 -4.94 -14.45
C PRO A 88 -3.30 -4.26 -14.26
N ASP A 89 -3.01 -3.20 -15.01
CA ASP A 89 -1.74 -2.47 -14.93
C ASP A 89 -1.73 -1.46 -13.78
N LYS A 90 -2.86 -1.23 -13.12
CA LYS A 90 -2.99 -0.25 -12.03
C LYS A 90 -3.20 -0.94 -10.69
N VAL A 91 -2.49 -0.46 -9.67
CA VAL A 91 -2.60 -0.97 -8.31
C VAL A 91 -2.49 0.18 -7.32
N LEU A 92 -3.32 0.16 -6.27
CA LEU A 92 -3.12 1.05 -5.12
C LEU A 92 -2.13 0.41 -4.17
N ILE A 93 -1.16 1.21 -3.73
CA ILE A 93 -0.19 0.87 -2.69
C ILE A 93 -0.41 1.88 -1.56
N GLY A 94 -0.87 1.38 -0.42
CA GLY A 94 -1.11 2.16 0.78
C GLY A 94 -0.06 1.89 1.84
N TYR A 95 0.53 2.95 2.37
CA TYR A 95 1.56 2.88 3.40
C TYR A 95 1.03 3.27 4.77
N ASN A 96 1.73 2.81 5.81
CA ASN A 96 1.38 3.02 7.21
C ASN A 96 1.03 4.47 7.53
N ARG A 97 1.83 5.44 7.09
CA ARG A 97 1.64 6.86 7.44
C ARG A 97 0.56 7.60 6.63
N GLY A 98 -0.33 6.88 5.95
CA GLY A 98 -1.46 7.48 5.23
C GLY A 98 -1.15 7.89 3.79
N LEU A 99 0.09 7.70 3.32
CA LEU A 99 0.45 7.84 1.91
C LEU A 99 -0.19 6.70 1.11
N ILE A 100 -0.88 7.05 0.03
CA ILE A 100 -1.47 6.09 -0.91
C ILE A 100 -1.03 6.49 -2.31
N VAL A 101 -0.56 5.53 -3.08
CA VAL A 101 -0.09 5.74 -4.45
C VAL A 101 -0.89 4.88 -5.41
N LEU A 102 -1.37 5.48 -6.49
CA LEU A 102 -1.78 4.73 -7.68
C LEU A 102 -0.52 4.46 -8.51
N TRP A 103 -0.17 3.18 -8.62
CA TRP A 103 1.02 2.72 -9.31
C TRP A 103 0.68 2.15 -10.69
N ASP A 104 1.51 2.45 -11.68
CA ASP A 104 1.48 1.87 -13.02
C ASP A 104 2.55 0.77 -13.16
N ASN A 105 2.10 -0.48 -13.25
CA ASN A 105 2.98 -1.62 -13.49
C ASN A 105 3.61 -1.61 -14.89
N LYS A 106 2.94 -1.04 -15.89
CA LYS A 106 3.42 -1.01 -17.27
C LYS A 106 4.60 -0.07 -17.43
N ASN A 107 4.50 1.13 -16.85
CA ASN A 107 5.54 2.15 -16.93
C ASN A 107 6.48 2.15 -15.71
N SER A 108 6.17 1.36 -14.69
CA SER A 108 6.90 1.31 -13.42
C SER A 108 7.05 2.69 -12.79
N ASN A 109 5.94 3.42 -12.67
CA ASN A 109 5.92 4.76 -12.10
C ASN A 109 4.63 5.03 -11.29
N THR A 110 4.70 6.10 -10.50
CA THR A 110 3.57 6.64 -9.74
C THR A 110 2.71 7.53 -10.64
N ASP A 111 1.42 7.21 -10.75
CA ASP A 111 0.40 7.96 -11.50
C ASP A 111 -0.22 9.08 -10.67
N GLN A 112 -0.64 8.75 -9.46
CA GLN A 112 -1.36 9.64 -8.55
C GLN A 112 -0.90 9.40 -7.12
N THR A 113 -0.93 10.45 -6.31
CA THR A 113 -0.55 10.39 -4.89
C THR A 113 -1.63 11.01 -4.03
N TYR A 114 -2.15 10.24 -3.09
CA TYR A 114 -3.15 10.66 -2.11
C TYR A 114 -2.52 10.60 -0.73
N ASN A 115 -2.90 11.53 0.14
CA ASN A 115 -2.34 11.59 1.48
C ASN A 115 -3.45 11.79 2.52
N SER A 116 -3.55 10.85 3.46
CA SER A 116 -4.33 11.00 4.68
C SER A 116 -3.41 11.42 5.83
N THR A 117 -3.98 12.13 6.81
CA THR A 117 -3.26 12.49 8.05
C THR A 117 -3.25 11.37 9.08
N GLN A 118 -4.02 10.31 8.85
CA GLN A 118 -4.20 9.19 9.77
C GLN A 118 -3.51 7.93 9.23
N GLN A 119 -3.04 7.09 10.16
CA GLN A 119 -2.45 5.79 9.81
C GLN A 119 -3.46 4.97 9.00
N LEU A 120 -2.99 4.40 7.89
CA LEU A 120 -3.82 3.59 7.00
C LEU A 120 -3.95 2.17 7.52
N GLU A 121 -5.15 1.62 7.43
CA GLU A 121 -5.45 0.25 7.86
C GLU A 121 -6.00 -0.60 6.71
N SER A 122 -6.72 0.00 5.74
CA SER A 122 -7.31 -0.75 4.63
C SER A 122 -7.61 0.15 3.43
N LEU A 123 -7.57 -0.44 2.24
CA LEU A 123 -8.02 0.16 0.98
C LEU A 123 -9.09 -0.70 0.31
N CYS A 124 -10.04 -0.08 -0.37
CA CYS A 124 -10.98 -0.81 -1.22
C CYS A 124 -11.43 0.02 -2.42
N TRP A 125 -11.27 -0.55 -3.61
CA TRP A 125 -11.80 0.01 -4.84
C TRP A 125 -13.33 -0.05 -4.87
N HIS A 126 -13.95 1.02 -5.37
CA HIS A 126 -15.29 0.91 -5.94
C HIS A 126 -15.24 0.13 -7.25
N ARG A 127 -16.32 -0.57 -7.59
CA ARG A 127 -16.35 -1.51 -8.73
C ARG A 127 -16.14 -0.83 -10.10
N ASN A 128 -16.47 0.46 -10.24
CA ASN A 128 -16.22 1.21 -11.49
C ASN A 128 -14.72 1.44 -11.73
N GLY A 129 -13.87 1.40 -10.69
CA GLY A 129 -12.45 1.72 -10.78
C GLY A 129 -12.15 3.22 -10.79
N GLU A 130 -13.15 4.08 -10.63
CA GLU A 130 -12.96 5.54 -10.65
C GLU A 130 -12.78 6.10 -9.25
N GLU A 131 -13.10 5.31 -8.22
CA GLU A 131 -13.14 5.72 -6.83
C GLU A 131 -12.63 4.61 -5.92
N PHE A 132 -12.10 4.99 -4.76
CA PHE A 132 -11.72 4.04 -3.72
C PHE A 132 -11.91 4.65 -2.33
N MET A 133 -11.96 3.78 -1.33
CA MET A 133 -11.97 4.14 0.08
C MET A 133 -10.62 3.83 0.73
N SER A 134 -10.18 4.73 1.60
CA SER A 134 -9.14 4.46 2.61
C SER A 134 -9.76 4.45 4.00
N ALA A 135 -9.38 3.49 4.83
CA ALA A 135 -9.85 3.37 6.21
C ALA A 135 -8.67 3.44 7.18
N HIS A 136 -8.90 4.01 8.37
CA HIS A 136 -7.84 4.53 9.21
C HIS A 136 -7.92 4.08 10.68
N ILE A 137 -6.81 4.26 11.39
CA ILE A 137 -6.64 3.88 12.81
C ILE A 137 -7.59 4.61 13.77
N ASP A 138 -8.00 5.83 13.42
CA ASP A 138 -8.91 6.67 14.21
C ASP A 138 -10.39 6.31 14.02
N GLY A 139 -10.67 5.27 13.23
CA GLY A 139 -12.02 4.83 12.93
C GLY A 139 -12.72 5.68 11.86
N SER A 140 -11.96 6.50 11.12
CA SER A 140 -12.47 7.22 9.95
C SER A 140 -12.24 6.45 8.64
N TYR A 141 -13.00 6.81 7.60
CA TYR A 141 -12.67 6.49 6.22
C TYR A 141 -12.81 7.72 5.33
N ILE A 142 -12.11 7.72 4.18
CA ILE A 142 -12.12 8.80 3.19
C ILE A 142 -12.47 8.20 1.82
N VAL A 143 -13.26 8.90 1.01
CA VAL A 143 -13.53 8.51 -0.39
C VAL A 143 -12.70 9.38 -1.33
N TRP A 144 -12.00 8.75 -2.26
CA TRP A 144 -11.10 9.40 -3.20
C TRP A 144 -11.59 9.22 -4.64
N ASN A 145 -11.35 10.22 -5.48
CA ASN A 145 -11.39 10.07 -6.93
C ASN A 145 -10.03 9.55 -7.41
N ALA A 146 -10.00 8.46 -8.17
CA ALA A 146 -8.76 7.83 -8.60
C ALA A 146 -7.99 8.59 -9.70
N SER A 147 -8.64 9.58 -10.31
CA SER A 147 -8.06 10.44 -11.37
C SER A 147 -7.74 11.85 -10.90
N ASP A 148 -8.16 12.24 -9.69
CA ASP A 148 -7.91 13.54 -9.09
C ASP A 148 -7.48 13.37 -7.63
N SER A 149 -6.20 13.61 -7.37
CA SER A 149 -5.62 13.49 -6.05
C SER A 149 -5.51 14.82 -5.29
N THR A 150 -6.06 15.91 -5.84
CA THR A 150 -5.96 17.25 -5.25
C THR A 150 -6.71 17.33 -3.92
N THR A 151 -7.92 16.75 -3.87
CA THR A 151 -8.75 16.71 -2.67
C THR A 151 -9.55 15.41 -2.62
N PRO A 152 -9.90 14.90 -1.43
CA PRO A 152 -10.87 13.82 -1.29
C PRO A 152 -12.18 14.14 -2.01
N LYS A 153 -12.82 13.11 -2.59
CA LYS A 153 -14.19 13.22 -3.09
C LYS A 153 -15.17 13.40 -1.92
N GLU A 154 -14.98 12.63 -0.85
CA GLU A 154 -15.65 12.81 0.42
C GLU A 154 -14.58 12.83 1.52
N SER A 155 -14.58 13.92 2.31
CA SER A 155 -13.69 14.08 3.46
C SER A 155 -13.85 12.97 4.49
N ALA A 156 -12.93 12.89 5.44
CA ALA A 156 -12.96 11.88 6.50
C ALA A 156 -14.32 11.82 7.22
N LEU A 157 -14.93 10.62 7.21
CA LEU A 157 -16.18 10.30 7.88
C LEU A 157 -15.91 9.30 9.00
N THR A 158 -16.52 9.50 10.16
CA THR A 158 -16.42 8.63 11.34
C THR A 158 -17.78 7.99 11.63
N PRO A 159 -18.05 6.78 11.11
CA PRO A 159 -19.40 6.18 11.15
C PRO A 159 -19.98 6.01 12.55
N TYR A 160 -19.11 5.82 13.54
CA TYR A 160 -19.48 5.50 14.92
C TYR A 160 -19.37 6.69 15.89
N GLY A 161 -19.21 7.92 15.39
CA GLY A 161 -19.31 9.13 16.21
C GLY A 161 -18.27 10.20 15.87
N PRO A 162 -18.41 11.44 16.38
CA PRO A 162 -17.55 12.56 16.01
C PRO A 162 -16.14 12.52 16.62
N PHE A 163 -15.86 11.55 17.50
CA PHE A 163 -14.57 11.37 18.15
C PHE A 163 -13.83 10.18 17.55
N PRO A 164 -12.48 10.21 17.49
CA PRO A 164 -11.68 9.06 17.12
C PRO A 164 -12.13 7.82 17.88
N CYS A 165 -12.45 6.76 17.15
CA CYS A 165 -12.96 5.52 17.70
C CYS A 165 -12.01 4.37 17.35
N LYS A 166 -12.52 3.13 17.37
CA LYS A 166 -11.72 1.94 17.08
C LYS A 166 -11.36 1.93 15.59
N ALA A 167 -10.10 1.57 15.30
CA ALA A 167 -9.60 1.40 13.94
C ALA A 167 -10.55 0.61 13.04
N ILE A 168 -10.75 1.09 11.80
CA ILE A 168 -11.42 0.33 10.75
C ILE A 168 -10.35 -0.54 10.08
N SER A 169 -10.11 -1.72 10.64
CA SER A 169 -9.07 -2.65 10.18
C SER A 169 -9.37 -3.30 8.82
N LYS A 170 -10.60 -3.15 8.31
CA LYS A 170 -11.00 -3.67 7.00
C LYS A 170 -12.21 -2.90 6.46
N VAL A 171 -12.13 -2.45 5.22
CA VAL A 171 -13.27 -1.86 4.48
C VAL A 171 -13.53 -2.62 3.18
N GLU A 172 -14.80 -2.85 2.85
CA GLU A 172 -15.21 -3.49 1.60
C GLU A 172 -16.38 -2.72 0.96
N TRP A 173 -16.20 -2.26 -0.29
CA TRP A 173 -17.25 -1.57 -1.05
C TRP A 173 -18.07 -2.59 -1.85
N LYS A 174 -19.27 -2.92 -1.34
CA LYS A 174 -20.17 -3.88 -1.99
C LYS A 174 -21.38 -3.16 -2.58
N THR A 175 -21.73 -3.51 -3.82
CA THR A 175 -22.95 -3.05 -4.49
C THR A 175 -23.91 -4.23 -4.61
N SER A 176 -25.15 -4.08 -4.17
CA SER A 176 -26.24 -5.00 -4.54
C SER A 176 -26.78 -4.62 -5.92
N LYS A 177 -27.23 -5.62 -6.70
CA LYS A 177 -28.13 -5.36 -7.82
C LYS A 177 -29.52 -5.12 -7.22
N SER A 178 -30.11 -3.97 -7.47
CA SER A 178 -31.54 -3.73 -7.29
C SER A 178 -32.32 -4.43 -8.40
#